data_AF-A0A2P7B9A9-F1
#
_entry.id   AF-A0A2P7B9A9-F1
#
_cell.length_a   1.000
_cell.length_b   1.000
_cell.length_c   1.000
_cell.angle_alpha   90.00
_cell.angle_beta   90.00
_cell.angle_gamma   90.00
#
_symmetry.space_group_name_H-M   'P 1'
#
loop_
_entity.id
_entity.type
_entity.pdbx_description
1 polymer ?
#
loop_
_entity_poly.entity_id
_entity_poly.type
_entity_poly.pdbx_seq_one_letter_code
_entity_poly.pdbx_strand_id
1 'polypeptide(L)'
;MLHLITQHTYTSEQWDLMHRAHVKASGMLGRCSLTHEHANRLARTVMKLFDQGLRDDLIIAAKAAEQEMTVTRIASERDSSAS
;
A
#
# COMPACT_ATOMS: atom_id res chain seq x y z
N MET A 1 -23.04 -19.68 11.67
CA MET A 1 -22.42 -18.36 11.88
C MET A 1 -21.46 -18.11 10.71
N LEU A 2 -22.00 -17.68 9.55
CA LEU A 2 -21.25 -17.48 8.31
C LEU A 2 -20.94 -15.99 8.15
N HIS A 3 -19.90 -15.50 8.83
CA HIS A 3 -19.24 -14.23 8.51
C HIS A 3 -18.11 -14.47 7.47
N LEU A 4 -18.29 -15.50 6.63
CA LEU A 4 -17.31 -15.92 5.64
C LEU A 4 -17.66 -15.21 4.33
N ILE A 5 -16.76 -14.36 3.87
CA ILE A 5 -16.69 -13.91 2.47
C ILE A 5 -17.82 -12.95 2.05
N THR A 6 -18.03 -11.86 2.80
CA THR A 6 -18.67 -10.69 2.18
C THR A 6 -17.68 -10.09 1.17
N GLN A 7 -17.93 -10.42 -0.09
CA GLN A 7 -17.39 -9.82 -1.31
C GLN A 7 -16.76 -8.43 -1.09
N HIS A 8 -15.43 -8.36 -1.13
CA HIS A 8 -14.69 -7.10 -1.35
C HIS A 8 -14.89 -6.66 -2.81
N THR A 9 -16.13 -6.37 -3.20
CA THR A 9 -16.38 -5.64 -4.44
C THR A 9 -16.30 -4.17 -4.08
N TYR A 10 -15.09 -3.61 -4.16
CA TYR A 10 -14.92 -2.17 -4.05
C TYR A 10 -15.77 -1.49 -5.11
N THR A 11 -16.46 -0.42 -4.74
CA THR A 11 -17.12 0.43 -5.74
C THR A 11 -16.06 1.08 -6.62
N SER A 12 -16.43 1.53 -7.82
CA SER A 12 -15.51 2.26 -8.70
C SER A 12 -14.87 3.46 -8.01
N GLU A 13 -15.63 4.20 -7.19
CA GLU A 13 -15.12 5.33 -6.43
C GLU A 13 -14.07 4.93 -5.38
N GLN A 14 -14.29 3.80 -4.71
CA GLN A 14 -13.33 3.25 -3.75
C GLN A 14 -12.07 2.77 -4.45
N TRP A 15 -12.22 2.13 -5.61
CA TRP A 15 -11.11 1.72 -6.45
C TRP A 15 -10.29 2.92 -6.91
N ASP A 16 -10.94 3.99 -7.38
CA ASP A 16 -10.28 5.21 -7.83
C ASP A 16 -9.53 5.91 -6.70
N LEU A 17 -10.10 5.93 -5.50
CA LEU A 17 -9.45 6.46 -4.31
C LEU A 17 -8.17 5.67 -3.97
N MET A 18 -8.27 4.34 -3.93
CA MET A 18 -7.11 3.49 -3.67
C MET A 18 -6.06 3.61 -4.78
N HIS A 19 -6.47 3.69 -6.05
CA HIS A 19 -5.55 3.88 -7.17
C HIS A 19 -4.81 5.22 -7.07
N ARG A 20 -5.51 6.33 -6.76
CA ARG A 20 -4.87 7.63 -6.51
C ARG A 20 -3.89 7.57 -5.34
N ALA A 21 -4.26 6.91 -4.25
CA ALA A 21 -3.39 6.75 -3.09
C ALA A 21 -2.11 5.95 -3.44
N HIS A 22 -2.24 4.90 -4.26
CA HIS A 22 -1.11 4.09 -4.73
C HIS A 22 -0.15 4.87 -5.64
N VAL A 23 -0.69 5.64 -6.58
CA VAL A 23 0.12 6.51 -7.45
C VAL A 23 0.84 7.57 -6.62
N LYS A 24 0.16 8.23 -5.68
CA LYS A 24 0.75 9.22 -4.76
C LYS A 24 1.85 8.60 -3.90
N ALA A 25 1.60 7.44 -3.30
CA ALA A 25 2.59 6.74 -2.48
C ALA A 25 3.85 6.36 -3.28
N SER A 26 3.65 5.89 -4.51
CA SER A 26 4.77 5.57 -5.42
C SER A 26 5.59 6.81 -5.75
N GLY A 27 4.92 7.94 -6.03
CA GLY A 27 5.56 9.23 -6.25
C GLY A 27 6.36 9.71 -5.03
N MET A 28 5.81 9.58 -3.82
CA MET A 28 6.52 9.92 -2.57
C MET A 28 7.80 9.10 -2.37
N LEU A 29 7.81 7.85 -2.84
CA LEU A 29 8.98 6.97 -2.79
C LEU A 29 9.96 7.18 -3.94
N GLY A 30 9.66 8.08 -4.90
CA GLY A 30 10.44 8.25 -6.12
C GLY A 30 10.42 7.02 -7.04
N ARG A 31 9.38 6.18 -6.94
CA ARG A 31 9.26 4.91 -7.65
C ARG A 31 8.12 4.96 -8.68
N CYS A 32 8.26 4.19 -9.75
CA CYS A 32 7.15 4.00 -10.69
C CYS A 32 6.11 3.05 -10.09
N SER A 33 4.84 3.47 -10.05
CA SER A 33 3.74 2.66 -9.51
C SER A 33 3.44 1.39 -10.30
N LEU A 34 3.92 1.27 -11.55
CA LEU A 34 3.58 0.14 -12.42
C LEU A 34 4.74 -0.85 -12.61
N THR A 35 5.98 -0.37 -12.58
CA THR A 35 7.15 -1.17 -12.96
C THR A 35 8.04 -1.55 -11.78
N HIS A 36 7.85 -0.92 -10.62
CA HIS A 36 8.66 -1.23 -9.45
C HIS A 36 8.31 -2.62 -8.91
N GLU A 37 9.32 -3.43 -8.55
CA GLU A 37 9.14 -4.78 -7.98
C GLU A 37 8.24 -4.82 -6.74
N HIS A 38 8.18 -3.71 -6.00
CA HIS A 38 7.36 -3.56 -4.80
C HIS A 38 6.00 -2.90 -5.04
N ALA A 39 5.64 -2.57 -6.29
CA ALA A 39 4.37 -1.92 -6.64
C ALA A 39 3.16 -2.72 -6.15
N ASN A 40 3.19 -4.04 -6.32
CA ASN A 40 2.12 -4.94 -5.87
C ASN A 40 2.00 -4.99 -4.35
N ARG A 41 3.14 -4.96 -3.63
CA ARG A 41 3.15 -4.91 -2.17
C ARG A 41 2.54 -3.59 -1.69
N LEU A 42 2.97 -2.48 -2.29
CA LEU A 42 2.46 -1.15 -1.96
C LEU A 42 0.95 -1.04 -2.21
N ALA A 43 0.44 -1.62 -3.30
CA ALA A 43 -0.99 -1.67 -3.58
C ALA A 43 -1.78 -2.42 -2.50
N ARG A 44 -1.27 -3.57 -2.04
CA ARG A 44 -1.89 -4.33 -0.94
C ARG A 44 -1.90 -3.54 0.37
N THR A 45 -0.84 -2.77 0.64
CA THR A 45 -0.78 -1.88 1.81
C THR A 45 -1.86 -0.79 1.73
N VAL A 46 -2.02 -0.16 0.56
CA VAL A 46 -3.08 0.83 0.32
C VAL A 46 -4.46 0.25 0.55
N MET A 47 -4.75 -0.94 0.00
CA MET A 47 -6.03 -1.63 0.20
C MET A 47 -6.28 -1.94 1.68
N LYS A 48 -5.27 -2.42 2.41
CA LYS A 48 -5.37 -2.70 3.84
C LYS A 48 -5.65 -1.45 4.67
N LEU A 49 -5.01 -0.32 4.34
CA LEU A 49 -5.27 0.96 4.99
C LEU A 49 -6.69 1.46 4.69
N PHE A 50 -7.15 1.31 3.46
CA PHE A 50 -8.54 1.59 3.12
C PHE A 50 -9.52 0.70 3.90
N ASP A 51 -9.26 -0.60 4.01
CA ASP A 51 -10.11 -1.53 4.77
C ASP A 51 -10.15 -1.21 6.27
N GLN A 52 -9.13 -0.53 6.80
CA GLN A 52 -9.11 0.00 8.19
C GLN A 52 -9.98 1.25 8.39
N GLY A 53 -10.66 1.72 7.33
CA GLY A 53 -11.57 2.85 7.40
C GLY A 53 -10.97 4.20 6.99
N LEU A 54 -9.71 4.22 6.51
CA LEU A 54 -9.17 5.44 5.91
C LEU A 54 -9.89 5.75 4.59
N ARG A 55 -10.22 7.03 4.40
CA ARG A 55 -11.00 7.53 3.25
C ARG A 55 -10.38 8.76 2.59
N ASP A 56 -9.15 9.10 2.97
CA ASP A 56 -8.39 10.19 2.36
C ASP A 56 -7.20 9.61 1.60
N ASP A 57 -7.08 9.94 0.32
CA ASP A 57 -6.08 9.35 -0.55
C ASP A 57 -4.64 9.80 -0.21
N LEU A 58 -4.46 11.00 0.31
CA LEU A 58 -3.17 11.53 0.72
C LEU A 58 -2.71 10.92 2.05
N ILE A 59 -3.62 10.76 3.02
CA ILE A 59 -3.31 10.10 4.29
C ILE A 59 -2.95 8.63 4.04
N ILE A 60 -3.71 7.94 3.20
CA ILE A 60 -3.40 6.54 2.84
C ILE A 60 -2.05 6.47 2.13
N ALA A 61 -1.77 7.38 1.20
CA ALA A 61 -0.50 7.41 0.48
C ALA A 61 0.71 7.61 1.40
N ALA A 62 0.64 8.59 2.29
CA ALA A 62 1.72 8.90 3.24
C ALA A 62 1.99 7.72 4.18
N LYS A 63 0.93 7.11 4.75
CA LYS A 63 1.05 5.93 5.61
C LYS A 63 1.60 4.72 4.85
N ALA A 64 1.17 4.51 3.60
CA ALA A 64 1.66 3.41 2.78
C ALA A 64 3.15 3.58 2.45
N ALA A 65 3.58 4.79 2.10
CA ALA A 65 4.99 5.11 1.83
C ALA A 65 5.87 4.93 3.08
N GLU A 66 5.41 5.39 4.25
CA GLU A 66 6.12 5.24 5.53
C GLU A 66 6.29 3.75 5.90
N GLN A 67 5.23 2.95 5.76
CA GLN A 67 5.29 1.51 6.03
C GLN A 67 6.26 0.81 5.07
N GLU A 68 6.20 1.18 3.79
CA GLU A 68 7.06 0.65 2.75
C GLU A 68 8.55 0.97 3.00
N MET A 69 8.87 2.20 3.40
CA MET A 69 10.21 2.60 3.81
C MET A 69 10.71 1.76 4.99
N THR A 70 9.87 1.57 6.00
CA THR A 70 10.20 0.78 7.20
C THR A 70 10.52 -0.67 6.83
N VAL A 71 9.71 -1.30 5.96
CA VAL A 71 9.94 -2.66 5.46
C VAL A 71 11.27 -2.76 4.71
N THR A 72 11.55 -1.81 3.80
CA THR A 72 12.82 -1.82 3.05
C THR A 72 14.04 -1.61 3.96
N ARG A 73 13.91 -0.78 5.00
CA ARG A 73 14.98 -0.55 5.98
C ARG A 73 15.30 -1.82 6.78
N ILE A 74 14.26 -2.50 7.27
CA ILE A 74 14.40 -3.77 8.02
C ILE A 74 15.00 -4.86 7.13
N ALA A 75 14.61 -4.94 5.85
CA ALA A 75 15.18 -5.90 4.90
C ALA A 75 16.70 -5.67 4.73
N SER A 76 17.12 -4.42 4.54
CA SER A 76 18.53 -4.05 4.41
C SER A 76 19.38 -4.38 5.64
N GLU A 77 18.83 -4.22 6.85
CA GLU A 77 19.53 -4.54 8.12
C GLU A 77 19.74 -6.06 8.30
N ARG A 78 18.77 -6.87 7.84
CA ARG A 78 18.85 -8.33 7.91
C ARG A 78 19.91 -8.90 6.98
N ASP A 79 20.03 -8.36 5.77
CA ASP A 79 21.04 -8.82 4.79
C ASP A 79 22.46 -8.46 5.25
N SER A 80 22.62 -7.34 5.97
CA SER A 80 23.90 -6.90 6.51
C SER A 80 24.36 -7.68 7.74
N SER A 81 23.44 -8.34 8.45
CA SER A 81 23.72 -9.16 9.64
C SER A 81 24.02 -10.63 9.29
N ALA A 82 23.85 -11.01 8.03
CA ALA A 82 24.06 -12.36 7.52
C ALA A 82 25.35 -12.52 6.69
N SER A 83 26.21 -11.48 6.65
CA SER A 83 27.53 -11.48 5.98
C SER A 83 28.68 -11.56 6.98
#